data_AF-A0A6M3K994-F1
#
_entry.id   AF-A0A6M3K994-F1
#
_cell.length_a   1.000
_cell.length_b   1.000
_cell.length_c   1.000
_cell.angle_alpha   90.00
_cell.angle_beta   90.00
_cell.angle_gamma   90.00
#
_symmetry.space_group_name_H-M   'P 1'
#
loop_
_entity.id
_entity.type
_entity.pdbx_description
1 polymer ?
#
loop_
_entity_poly.entity_id
_entity_poly.type
_entity_poly.pdbx_seq_one_letter_code
_entity_poly.pdbx_strand_id
1 'polypeptide(L)' 'MGDIADMMLEGILCETCGEFLDDGAPGHPRRCPACREYERKARTGQDSKPKHAKKTADPTGPR' A
#
# COMPACT_ATOMS: atom_id res chain seq x y z
N MET A 1 15.65 1.65 -12.23
CA MET A 1 14.91 2.76 -11.57
C MET A 1 13.59 2.93 -12.31
N GLY A 2 12.58 2.18 -11.89
CA GLY A 2 11.24 2.17 -12.50
C GLY A 2 10.34 1.09 -11.90
N ASP A 3 10.95 0.06 -11.31
CA ASP A 3 10.30 -1.19 -10.89
C ASP A 3 9.22 -0.97 -9.83
N ILE A 4 9.44 -0.07 -8.87
CA ILE A 4 8.45 0.22 -7.81
C ILE A 4 7.23 0.97 -8.38
N ALA A 5 7.47 1.91 -9.30
CA ALA A 5 6.39 2.67 -9.92
C ALA A 5 5.57 1.77 -10.86
N ASP A 6 6.25 0.88 -11.59
CA ASP A 6 5.65 -0.12 -12.45
C ASP A 6 4.77 -1.10 -11.65
N MET A 7 5.28 -1.63 -10.53
CA MET A 7 4.51 -2.49 -9.62
C MET A 7 3.28 -1.78 -9.01
N MET A 8 3.35 -0.46 -8.77
CA MET A 8 2.18 0.33 -8.34
C MET A 8 1.14 0.49 -9.45
N LEU A 9 1.58 0.68 -10.70
CA LEU A 9 0.73 0.82 -11.88
C LEU A 9 0.07 -0.51 -12.27
N GLU A 10 0.79 -1.62 -12.15
CA GLU A 10 0.30 -2.98 -12.40
C GLU A 10 -0.67 -3.46 -11.30
N GLY A 11 -0.72 -2.77 -10.16
CA GLY A 11 -1.58 -3.11 -9.03
C GLY A 11 -1.02 -4.20 -8.12
N ILE A 12 0.29 -4.45 -8.19
CA ILE A 12 1.05 -5.32 -7.28
C ILE A 12 1.26 -4.61 -5.94
N LEU A 13 1.47 -3.28 -5.97
CA LEU A 13 1.60 -2.44 -4.78
C LEU A 13 0.39 -1.53 -4.60
N CYS A 14 0.07 -1.24 -3.34
CA CYS A 14 -0.92 -0.22 -3.00
C CYS A 14 -0.46 1.15 -3.50
N GLU A 15 -1.27 1.82 -4.31
CA GLU A 15 -1.00 3.16 -4.86
C GLU A 15 -0.80 4.25 -3.79
N THR A 16 -1.24 3.99 -2.55
CA THR A 16 -1.23 4.96 -1.44
C THR A 16 -0.10 4.69 -0.44
N CYS A 17 0.07 3.44 -0.01
CA CYS A 17 1.03 3.08 1.03
C CYS A 17 2.21 2.24 0.54
N GLY A 18 2.18 1.75 -0.71
CA GLY A 18 3.24 0.90 -1.27
C GLY A 18 3.32 -0.51 -0.68
N GLU A 19 2.30 -0.97 0.04
CA GLU A 19 2.26 -2.35 0.56
C GLU A 19 1.93 -3.35 -0.56
N PHE A 20 2.57 -4.51 -0.53
CA PHE A 20 2.31 -5.62 -1.46
C PHE A 20 0.88 -6.14 -1.32
N LEU A 21 0.21 -6.26 -2.46
CA LEU A 21 -1.11 -6.85 -2.60
C LEU A 21 -0.91 -8.30 -3.05
N ASP A 22 -1.33 -9.27 -2.24
CA ASP A 22 -1.20 -10.71 -2.52
C ASP A 22 -2.17 -11.18 -3.65
N ASP A 23 -3.03 -10.28 -4.12
CA ASP A 23 -4.06 -10.51 -5.14
C ASP A 23 -3.52 -10.53 -6.60
N GLY A 24 -2.21 -10.41 -6.79
CA GLY A 24 -1.55 -10.43 -8.11
C GLY A 24 -1.45 -9.05 -8.80
N ALA A 25 -1.18 -9.05 -10.12
CA ALA A 25 -1.05 -7.86 -10.96
C ALA A 25 -2.34 -7.64 -11.81
N PRO A 26 -3.38 -6.97 -11.28
CA PRO A 26 -4.64 -6.76 -12.00
C PRO A 26 -4.52 -5.82 -13.21
N GLY A 27 -3.38 -5.16 -13.41
CA GLY A 27 -3.14 -4.23 -14.52
C GLY A 27 -3.67 -2.82 -14.26
N HIS A 28 -3.99 -2.50 -13.00
CA HIS A 28 -4.41 -1.16 -12.59
C HIS A 28 -4.05 -0.85 -11.13
N PRO A 29 -3.81 0.44 -10.79
CA PRO A 29 -3.56 0.85 -9.41
C PRO A 29 -4.69 0.46 -8.47
N ARG A 30 -4.30 -0.04 -7.29
CA ARG A 30 -5.23 -0.52 -6.27
C ARG A 30 -4.84 0.00 -4.90
N ARG A 31 -5.82 -0.01 -4.00
CA ARG A 31 -5.65 0.31 -2.58
C ARG A 31 -5.84 -0.94 -1.74
N CYS A 32 -4.95 -1.15 -0.78
CA CYS A 32 -5.07 -2.24 0.19
C CYS A 32 -6.34 -2.06 1.06
N PRO A 33 -6.82 -3.13 1.72
CA PRO A 33 -7.99 -3.06 2.58
C PRO A 33 -7.88 -1.97 3.64
N ALA A 34 -6.70 -1.79 4.24
CA ALA A 34 -6.47 -0.75 5.25
C ALA A 34 -6.66 0.67 4.69
N CYS A 35 -6.10 0.97 3.51
CA CYS A 35 -6.29 2.26 2.84
C CYS A 35 -7.76 2.47 2.42
N ARG A 36 -8.41 1.45 1.87
CA ARG A 36 -9.85 1.52 1.52
C ARG A 36 -10.74 1.76 2.73
N GLU A 37 -10.44 1.10 3.85
CA GLU A 37 -11.17 1.31 5.09
C GLU A 37 -10.94 2.71 5.67
N TYR A 38 -9.70 3.21 5.63
CA TYR A 38 -9.36 4.54 6.10
C TYR A 38 -10.16 5.61 5.34
N GLU A 39 -10.23 5.52 4.01
CA GLU A 39 -11.01 6.46 3.20
C GLU A 39 -12.51 6.36 3.45
N ARG A 40 -13.02 5.14 3.64
CA ARG A 40 -14.42 4.92 4.00
C ARG A 40 -14.75 5.60 5.34
N LYS A 41 -13.90 5.39 6.35
CA LYS A 41 -14.04 5.98 7.69
C LYS A 41 -13.92 7.51 7.65
N ALA A 42 -13.02 8.04 6.82
CA ALA A 42 -12.86 9.48 6.59
C ALA A 42 -14.11 10.12 5.97
N ARG A 43 -14.78 9.45 5.02
CA ARG A 43 -16.07 9.93 4.47
C ARG A 43 -17.22 9.86 5.46
N THR A 44 -17.20 8.93 6.42
CA THR A 44 -18.27 8.74 7.40
C THR A 44 -18.03 9.43 8.76
N GLY A 45 -17.00 10.27 8.88
CA GLY A 45 -16.77 11.07 10.09
C GLY A 45 -16.46 10.25 11.36
N GLN A 46 -15.94 9.02 11.21
CA GLN A 46 -15.56 8.19 12.36
C GLN A 46 -14.04 8.20 12.50
N ASP A 47 -13.58 9.15 13.31
CA ASP A 47 -12.19 9.31 13.76
C ASP A 47 -11.69 8.01 14.41
N SER A 48 -10.71 7.35 13.78
CA SER A 48 -9.94 6.27 14.39
C SER A 48 -8.58 6.13 13.70
N LYS A 49 -7.62 6.87 14.28
CA LYS A 49 -6.15 6.76 14.22
C LYS A 49 -5.56 5.64 13.33
N PRO A 50 -4.64 5.93 12.39
CA PRO A 50 -4.00 4.90 11.57
C PRO A 50 -3.05 4.04 12.42
N LYS A 51 -3.37 2.75 12.55
CA LYS A 51 -2.47 1.71 13.07
C LYS A 51 -1.74 1.06 11.90
N HIS A 52 -0.78 1.76 11.30
CA HIS A 52 0.27 1.08 10.56
C HIS A 52 1.61 1.70 10.93
N ALA A 53 1.99 1.47 12.19
CA ALA A 53 3.35 1.63 12.63
C ALA A 53 4.18 0.56 11.90
N LYS A 54 4.83 0.98 10.81
CA LYS A 54 6.19 0.61 10.42
C LYS A 54 6.60 -0.82 10.79
N LYS A 55 6.41 -1.78 9.87
CA LYS A 55 7.33 -2.93 9.83
C LYS A 55 8.62 -2.48 9.14
N THR A 56 9.52 -1.98 9.97
CA THR A 56 10.97 -2.02 9.74
C THR A 56 11.41 -3.42 9.34
N ALA A 57 12.12 -3.56 8.22
CA ALA A 57 13.41 -4.22 8.12
C ALA A 57 13.74 -4.39 6.64
N ASP A 58 14.62 -3.53 6.12
CA ASP A 58 15.47 -3.89 4.99
C ASP A 58 16.76 -4.47 5.60
N PRO A 59 17.02 -5.80 5.52
CA PRO A 59 18.27 -6.35 6.00
C PRO A 59 19.20 -6.68 4.83
N THR A 60 19.48 -5.76 3.89
CA THR A 60 20.56 -6.02 2.92
C THR A 60 21.19 -4.73 2.37
N GLY A 61 21.97 -4.06 3.22
CA GLY A 61 23.01 -3.12 2.78
C GLY A 61 24.24 -3.83 2.21
N PRO A 62 25.08 -3.15 1.41
CA PRO A 62 26.00 -3.75 0.45
C PRO A 62 27.30 -4.24 1.11
N ARG A 63 27.95 -5.22 0.47
CA ARG A 63 29.31 -5.66 0.78
C ARG A 63 30.19 -5.57 -0.45
#